data_AF-R7A5V0-F1
#
_entry.id   AF-R7A5V0-F1
#
_cell.length_a   1.000
_cell.length_b   1.000
_cell.length_c   1.000
_cell.angle_alpha   90.00
_cell.angle_beta   90.00
_cell.angle_gamma   90.00
#
_symmetry.space_group_name_H-M   'P 1'
#
loop_
_entity.id
_entity.type
_entity.pdbx_description
1 polymer ?
#
loop_
_entity_poly.entity_id
_entity_poly.type
_entity_poly.pdbx_seq_one_letter_code
_entity_poly.pdbx_strand_id
1 'polypeptide(L)'
;MIGFAVLSYRENGFGGLLAQGLGTSMLQMPNIVKNPKIWLAPTLASMVTGPVSTMVFKLENIAAGSGMGTCGLVGPIGVYTAMPEGGASMWMGILMVCFLLPAVLTLLFGWFFRRIGWIREGDLKLDL
;
A
#
# COMPACT_ATOMS: atom_id res chain seq x y z
N MET A 1 -1.84 -0.25 1.73
CA MET A 1 -1.38 0.67 2.79
C MET A 1 -0.28 1.59 2.31
N ILE A 2 0.85 1.04 1.85
CA ILE A 2 1.95 1.85 1.31
C ILE A 2 1.55 2.75 0.14
N GLY A 3 0.62 2.30 -0.71
CA GLY A 3 0.04 3.17 -1.74
C GLY A 3 -0.54 4.48 -1.20
N PHE A 4 -1.34 4.42 -0.12
CA PHE A 4 -1.89 5.61 0.54
C PHE A 4 -0.81 6.44 1.24
N ALA A 5 0.13 5.76 1.92
CA ALA A 5 1.23 6.41 2.63
C ALA A 5 2.10 7.25 1.68
N VAL A 6 2.42 6.73 0.51
CA VAL A 6 3.25 7.42 -0.49
C VAL A 6 2.45 8.48 -1.25
N LEU A 7 1.18 8.20 -1.59
CA LEU A 7 0.32 9.16 -2.28
C LEU A 7 0.04 10.43 -1.45
N SER A 8 -0.06 10.26 -0.13
CA SER A 8 -0.33 11.32 0.84
C SER A 8 0.93 11.93 1.46
N TYR A 9 2.12 11.42 1.13
CA TYR A 9 3.41 11.92 1.65
C TYR A 9 3.62 13.41 1.38
N ARG A 10 3.14 13.91 0.23
CA ARG A 10 3.27 15.33 -0.13
C ARG A 10 2.49 16.26 0.80
N GLU A 11 1.45 15.77 1.47
CA GLU A 11 0.54 16.56 2.30
C GLU A 11 0.77 16.31 3.80
N ASN A 12 1.24 15.13 4.18
CA ASN A 12 1.40 14.71 5.58
C ASN A 12 2.86 14.44 6.00
N GLY A 13 3.80 14.54 5.06
CA GLY A 13 5.22 14.28 5.28
C GLY A 13 5.49 12.88 5.85
N PHE A 14 6.56 12.78 6.64
CA PHE A 14 6.96 11.53 7.30
C PHE A 14 5.92 11.03 8.32
N GLY A 15 5.19 11.93 8.99
CA GLY A 15 4.16 11.57 9.96
C GLY A 15 3.05 10.73 9.33
N GLY A 16 2.50 11.19 8.20
CA GLY A 16 1.49 10.42 7.46
C GLY A 16 2.02 9.14 6.85
N LEU A 17 3.30 9.12 6.41
CA LEU A 17 3.91 7.92 5.84
C LEU A 17 4.05 6.81 6.88
N LEU A 18 4.52 7.12 8.09
CA LEU A 18 4.61 6.15 9.18
C LEU A 18 3.20 5.75 9.67
N ALA A 19 2.30 6.71 9.86
CA ALA A 19 0.96 6.45 10.36
C ALA A 19 0.13 5.55 9.43
N GLN A 20 0.25 5.72 8.11
CA GLN A 20 -0.49 4.90 7.14
C GLN A 20 0.27 3.65 6.68
N GLY A 21 1.60 3.74 6.61
CA GLY A 21 2.47 2.67 6.13
C GLY A 21 2.65 1.57 7.17
N LEU A 22 2.93 1.96 8.42
CA LEU A 22 3.07 1.05 9.56
C LEU A 22 1.80 0.92 10.40
N GLY A 23 1.02 2.01 10.53
CA GLY A 23 -0.22 2.00 11.28
C GLY A 23 -1.37 1.38 10.50
N THR A 24 -2.22 2.19 9.87
CA THR A 24 -3.37 1.70 9.10
C THR A 24 -3.79 2.65 7.98
N SER A 25 -4.23 2.09 6.84
CA SER A 25 -4.83 2.88 5.76
C SER A 25 -6.25 3.37 6.09
N MET A 26 -6.88 2.86 7.16
CA MET A 26 -8.17 3.40 7.62
C MET A 26 -8.10 4.88 8.01
N LEU A 27 -6.91 5.43 8.28
CA LEU A 27 -6.74 6.87 8.52
C LEU A 27 -7.23 7.73 7.34
N GLN A 28 -7.17 7.21 6.12
CA GLN A 28 -7.65 7.90 4.92
C GLN A 28 -9.16 7.72 4.70
N MET A 29 -9.87 6.96 5.52
CA MET A 29 -11.29 6.69 5.30
C MET A 29 -12.18 7.95 5.36
N PRO A 30 -11.98 8.91 6.29
CA PRO A 30 -12.71 10.18 6.26
C PRO A 30 -12.49 10.97 4.95
N ASN A 31 -11.29 10.90 4.39
CA ASN A 31 -10.95 11.54 3.12
C ASN A 31 -11.57 10.80 1.92
N ILE A 32 -11.61 9.47 1.96
CA ILE A 32 -12.28 8.65 0.92
C ILE A 32 -13.77 8.94 0.88
N VAL A 33 -14.42 9.12 2.04
CA VAL A 33 -15.84 9.48 2.10
C VAL A 33 -16.10 10.84 1.46
N LYS A 34 -15.20 11.82 1.65
CA LYS A 34 -15.30 13.15 1.01
C LYS A 34 -15.01 13.11 -0.49
N ASN A 35 -13.97 12.39 -0.90
CA ASN A 35 -13.60 12.21 -2.30
C ASN A 35 -13.25 10.74 -2.58
N PRO A 36 -14.23 9.92 -3.02
CA PRO A 36 -14.02 8.49 -3.29
C PRO A 36 -12.95 8.20 -4.34
N LYS A 37 -12.62 9.18 -5.18
CA LYS A 37 -11.66 9.04 -6.28
C LYS A 37 -10.25 8.80 -5.76
N ILE A 38 -9.91 9.25 -4.54
CA ILE A 38 -8.57 9.04 -3.96
C ILE A 38 -8.27 7.55 -3.74
N TRP A 39 -9.31 6.71 -3.60
CA TRP A 39 -9.17 5.27 -3.41
C TRP A 39 -8.82 4.53 -4.71
N LEU A 40 -9.07 5.14 -5.88
CA LEU A 40 -8.83 4.49 -7.17
C LEU A 40 -7.35 4.21 -7.42
N ALA A 41 -6.45 5.17 -7.11
CA ALA A 41 -5.01 5.00 -7.29
C ALA A 41 -4.44 3.77 -6.54
N PRO A 42 -4.64 3.63 -5.23
CA PRO A 42 -4.15 2.45 -4.49
C PRO A 42 -4.91 1.17 -4.84
N THR A 43 -6.16 1.25 -5.28
CA THR A 43 -6.92 0.07 -5.72
C THR A 43 -6.38 -0.48 -7.05
N LEU A 44 -6.09 0.39 -8.01
CA LEU A 44 -5.46 0.00 -9.27
C LEU A 44 -4.06 -0.57 -9.05
N ALA A 45 -3.27 0.02 -8.13
CA ALA A 45 -1.99 -0.56 -7.73
C ALA A 45 -2.18 -1.96 -7.14
N SER A 46 -3.18 -2.15 -6.28
CA SER A 46 -3.47 -3.45 -5.65
C SER A 46 -3.91 -4.51 -6.66
N MET A 47 -4.67 -4.11 -7.69
CA MET A 47 -5.10 -4.98 -8.78
C MET A 47 -3.92 -5.53 -9.59
N VAL A 48 -2.82 -4.78 -9.69
CA VAL A 48 -1.59 -5.23 -10.35
C VAL A 48 -0.71 -6.02 -9.39
N THR A 49 -0.52 -5.57 -8.15
CA THR A 49 0.37 -6.24 -7.20
C THR A 49 -0.15 -7.60 -6.73
N GLY A 50 -1.47 -7.82 -6.70
CA GLY A 50 -2.07 -9.09 -6.27
C GLY A 50 -1.73 -10.28 -7.19
N PRO A 51 -1.95 -10.19 -8.51
CA PRO A 51 -1.49 -11.21 -9.45
C PRO A 51 0.03 -11.35 -9.47
N VAL A 52 0.79 -10.26 -9.35
CA VAL A 52 2.25 -10.32 -9.29
C VAL A 52 2.74 -11.09 -8.06
N SER A 53 2.09 -10.91 -6.90
CA SER A 53 2.48 -11.62 -5.68
C SER A 53 2.23 -13.12 -5.75
N THR A 54 1.10 -13.52 -6.36
CA THR A 54 0.66 -14.92 -6.39
C THR A 54 1.18 -15.69 -7.61
N MET A 55 1.26 -15.06 -8.78
CA MET A 55 1.64 -15.76 -10.02
C MET A 55 3.14 -15.67 -10.32
N VAL A 56 3.81 -14.55 -9.98
CA VAL A 56 5.24 -14.35 -10.26
C VAL A 56 6.10 -14.79 -9.09
N PHE A 57 5.83 -14.25 -7.90
CA PHE A 57 6.63 -14.54 -6.70
C PHE A 57 6.10 -15.73 -5.88
N LYS A 58 4.89 -16.23 -6.19
CA LYS A 58 4.24 -17.35 -5.48
C LYS A 58 4.31 -17.22 -3.95
N LEU A 59 4.11 -15.99 -3.46
CA LEU A 59 4.17 -15.71 -2.03
C LEU A 59 2.94 -16.28 -1.34
N GLU A 60 3.17 -17.09 -0.31
CA GLU A 60 2.13 -17.58 0.59
C GLU A 60 2.12 -16.76 1.87
N ASN A 61 0.96 -16.70 2.53
CA ASN A 61 0.77 -15.98 3.78
C ASN A 61 -0.18 -16.77 4.68
N ILE A 62 -0.01 -16.64 5.99
CA ILE A 62 -0.92 -17.23 6.97
C ILE A 62 -2.30 -16.56 6.90
N ALA A 63 -3.35 -17.32 7.25
CA ALA A 63 -4.72 -16.80 7.26
C ALA A 63 -4.90 -15.55 8.13
N ALA A 64 -4.18 -15.46 9.26
CA ALA A 64 -4.20 -14.31 10.16
C ALA A 64 -3.57 -13.03 9.56
N GLY A 65 -2.68 -13.16 8.58
CA GLY A 65 -2.04 -12.05 7.87
C GLY A 65 -2.75 -11.66 6.58
N SER A 66 -3.77 -12.41 6.17
CA SER A 66 -4.57 -12.13 4.99
C SER A 66 -5.34 -10.82 5.15
N GLY A 67 -5.26 -9.93 4.16
CA GLY A 67 -5.96 -8.64 4.17
C GLY A 67 -5.36 -7.57 5.11
N MET A 68 -4.42 -7.92 5.98
CA MET A 68 -3.79 -6.99 6.93
C MET A 68 -2.74 -6.07 6.30
N GLY A 69 -2.28 -6.36 5.07
CA GLY A 69 -1.29 -5.54 4.38
C GLY A 69 -0.01 -5.35 5.20
N THR A 70 0.50 -4.11 5.29
CA THR A 70 1.70 -3.77 6.07
C THR A 70 1.41 -3.23 7.46
N CYS A 71 0.14 -3.25 7.93
CA CYS A 71 -0.23 -2.89 9.30
C CYS A 71 0.64 -3.66 10.28
N GLY A 72 1.38 -2.95 11.13
CA GLY A 72 2.25 -3.54 12.15
C GLY A 72 3.24 -4.59 11.63
N LEU A 73 3.58 -4.55 10.33
CA LEU A 73 4.38 -5.57 9.63
C LEU A 73 3.75 -6.98 9.64
N VAL A 74 2.46 -7.10 9.94
CA VAL A 74 1.76 -8.39 10.04
C VAL A 74 1.77 -9.15 8.70
N GLY A 75 1.67 -8.46 7.55
CA GLY A 75 1.80 -9.09 6.24
C GLY A 75 3.17 -9.71 6.00
N PRO A 76 4.28 -8.93 6.04
CA PRO A 76 5.64 -9.46 5.93
C PRO A 76 5.94 -10.61 6.91
N ILE A 77 5.56 -10.45 8.18
CA ILE A 77 5.72 -11.49 9.21
C ILE A 77 4.92 -12.74 8.85
N GLY A 78 3.70 -12.56 8.34
CA GLY A 78 2.83 -13.66 7.93
C GLY A 78 3.34 -14.43 6.71
N VAL A 79 4.00 -13.76 5.77
CA VAL A 79 4.69 -14.42 4.66
C VAL A 79 5.89 -15.21 5.18
N TYR A 80 6.65 -14.64 6.13
CA TYR A 80 7.78 -15.32 6.78
C TYR A 80 7.38 -16.57 7.54
N THR A 81 6.27 -16.54 8.26
CA THR A 81 5.79 -17.71 8.97
C THR A 81 5.18 -18.76 8.04
N ALA A 82 4.60 -18.37 6.90
CA ALA A 82 4.08 -19.29 5.90
C ALA A 82 5.17 -19.96 5.06
N MET A 83 6.29 -19.26 4.80
CA MET A 83 7.39 -19.76 3.96
C MET A 83 8.74 -19.78 4.69
N PRO A 84 8.91 -20.61 5.72
CA PRO A 84 10.14 -20.65 6.53
C PRO A 84 11.41 -21.01 5.75
N GLU A 85 11.29 -21.68 4.60
CA GLU A 85 12.40 -22.05 3.70
C GLU A 85 12.59 -21.09 2.50
N GLY A 86 11.81 -20.00 2.42
CA GLY A 86 11.77 -19.12 1.24
C GLY A 86 13.07 -18.37 0.89
N GLY A 87 14.03 -18.31 1.82
CA GLY A 87 15.36 -17.74 1.60
C GLY A 87 15.35 -16.30 1.05
N ALA A 88 16.39 -15.93 0.31
CA ALA A 88 16.55 -14.57 -0.23
C ALA A 88 15.45 -14.18 -1.26
N SER A 89 14.89 -15.16 -1.98
CA SER A 89 13.85 -14.93 -3.00
C SER A 89 12.54 -14.41 -2.39
N MET A 90 12.20 -14.92 -1.21
CA MET A 90 11.00 -14.57 -0.47
C MET A 90 11.12 -13.17 0.16
N TRP A 91 12.28 -12.82 0.73
CA TRP A 91 12.56 -11.45 1.20
C TRP A 91 12.52 -10.43 0.06
N MET A 92 13.05 -10.78 -1.11
CA MET A 92 12.97 -9.93 -2.30
C MET A 92 11.53 -9.77 -2.78
N GLY A 93 10.73 -10.84 -2.75
CA GLY A 93 9.29 -10.80 -3.05
C GLY A 93 8.51 -9.90 -2.08
N ILE A 94 8.73 -10.02 -0.77
CA ILE A 94 8.10 -9.13 0.23
C ILE A 94 8.47 -7.67 -0.06
N LEU A 95 9.75 -7.38 -0.25
CA LEU A 95 10.20 -5.99 -0.48
C LEU A 95 9.58 -5.42 -1.75
N MET A 96 9.54 -6.20 -2.83
CA MET A 96 8.95 -5.79 -4.09
C MET A 96 7.43 -5.61 -3.98
N VAL A 97 6.71 -6.61 -3.49
CA VAL A 97 5.24 -6.66 -3.50
C VAL A 97 4.64 -5.80 -2.41
N CYS A 98 5.20 -5.81 -1.20
CA CYS A 98 4.63 -5.07 -0.08
C CYS A 98 5.01 -3.58 -0.14
N PHE A 99 6.24 -3.25 -0.56
CA PHE A 99 6.75 -1.88 -0.50
C PHE A 99 6.95 -1.23 -1.86
N LEU A 100 7.81 -1.80 -2.71
CA LEU A 100 8.31 -1.09 -3.89
C LEU A 100 7.26 -0.94 -4.99
N LEU A 101 6.66 -2.04 -5.44
CA LEU A 101 5.64 -2.06 -6.49
C LEU A 101 4.42 -1.20 -6.13
N PRO A 102 3.76 -1.37 -4.96
CA PRO A 102 2.60 -0.56 -4.64
C PRO A 102 2.98 0.92 -4.46
N ALA A 103 4.17 1.26 -3.97
CA ALA A 103 4.63 2.64 -3.90
C ALA A 103 4.76 3.28 -5.29
N VAL A 104 5.50 2.63 -6.19
CA VAL A 104 5.77 3.15 -7.54
C VAL A 104 4.48 3.22 -8.37
N LEU A 105 3.68 2.15 -8.37
CA LEU A 105 2.42 2.11 -9.12
C LEU A 105 1.43 3.15 -8.60
N THR A 106 1.29 3.29 -7.27
CA THR A 106 0.36 4.27 -6.72
C THR A 106 0.84 5.71 -6.97
N LEU A 107 2.15 5.97 -7.01
CA LEU A 107 2.68 7.27 -7.41
C LEU A 107 2.37 7.60 -8.87
N LEU A 108 2.57 6.63 -9.78
CA LEU A 108 2.25 6.79 -11.20
C LEU A 108 0.75 7.07 -11.40
N PHE A 109 -0.12 6.24 -10.81
CA PHE A 109 -1.56 6.46 -10.87
C PHE A 109 -1.98 7.76 -10.19
N GLY A 110 -1.40 8.07 -9.03
CA GLY A 110 -1.64 9.30 -8.29
C GLY A 110 -1.28 10.54 -9.09
N TRP A 111 -0.14 10.52 -9.79
CA TRP A 111 0.27 11.61 -10.68
C TRP A 111 -0.70 11.79 -11.85
N PHE A 112 -1.16 10.69 -12.45
CA PHE A 112 -2.15 10.70 -13.52
C PHE A 112 -3.51 11.25 -13.03
N PHE A 113 -4.01 10.80 -11.88
CA PHE A 113 -5.26 11.31 -11.31
C PHE A 113 -5.18 12.76 -10.85
N ARG A 114 -3.99 13.23 -10.41
CA ARG A 114 -3.74 14.66 -10.14
C ARG A 114 -3.77 15.48 -11.43
N ARG A 115 -3.20 14.98 -12.53
CA ARG A 115 -3.26 15.61 -13.86
C ARG A 115 -4.68 15.77 -14.40
N ILE A 116 -5.55 14.78 -14.15
CA ILE A 116 -6.97 14.81 -14.55
C ILE A 116 -7.81 15.66 -13.56
N GLY A 117 -7.24 16.07 -12.43
CA GLY A 117 -7.91 16.88 -11.40
C GLY A 117 -8.88 16.08 -10.52
N TRP A 118 -8.76 14.75 -10.50
CA TRP A 118 -9.55 13.87 -9.62
C TRP A 118 -9.05 13.85 -8.18
N ILE A 119 -7.73 14.03 -8.00
CA ILE A 119 -7.09 14.21 -6.70
C ILE A 119 -6.53 15.63 -6.66
N ARG A 120 -7.02 16.45 -5.75
CA ARG A 120 -6.53 17.82 -5.53
C ARG A 120 -5.59 17.86 -4.33
N GLU A 121 -4.80 18.93 -4.25
CA GLU A 121 -4.00 19.17 -3.04
C GLU A 121 -4.94 19.43 -1.85
N GLY A 122 -4.70 18.73 -0.73
CA GLY A 122 -5.51 18.81 0.47
C GLY A 122 -6.51 17.67 0.62
N ASP A 123 -6.83 16.93 -0.45
CA ASP A 123 -7.77 15.80 -0.40
C ASP A 123 -7.24 14.62 0.43
N LEU A 124 -5.91 14.53 0.60
CA LEU A 124 -5.24 13.42 1.29
C LEU A 124 -4.65 13.85 2.64
N LYS A 125 -4.85 15.10 3.04
CA LYS A 125 -4.37 15.63 4.31
C LYS A 125 -5.06 14.89 5.47
N LEU A 126 -4.25 14.42 6.39
CA LEU A 126 -4.67 13.84 7.65
C LEU A 126 -4.51 14.90 8.75
N ASP A 127 -5.49 14.99 9.64
CA ASP A 127 -5.29 15.60 10.95
C ASP A 127 -4.69 14.52 11.86
N LEU A 128 -3.38 14.62 12.07
CA LEU A 128 -2.55 13.69 12.86
C LEU A 128 -2.13 14.35 14.18
#